data_AF-A0A1F8M1U2-F1
#
_entry.id   AF-A0A1F8M1U2-F1
#
_cell.length_a   1.000
_cell.length_b   1.000
_cell.length_c   1.000
_cell.angle_alpha   90.00
_cell.angle_beta   90.00
_cell.angle_gamma   90.00
#
_symmetry.space_group_name_H-M   'P 1'
#
loop_
_entity.id
_entity.type
_entity.pdbx_description
1 polymer ?
#
loop_
_entity_poly.entity_id
_entity_poly.type
_entity_poly.pdbx_seq_one_letter_code
_entity_poly.pdbx_strand_id
1 'polypeptide(L)'
;MNLRALKKKELKEILIKNWMTHDAMWFYQCLQECGIERTNKINKAAVRAMGMIEIQRVQKAVGMGKVEAFEELKPLMDAAFHILTGDFMDFTYSFPSENILHGEWKNCFAYNGIKQIGVIDQYQCGIMERIYAWFDGLGIKYSVSPQVDGCMMHTDGRCFRDITFSFDK
;
A
#
# COMPACT_ATOMS: atom_id res chain seq x y z
N MET A 1 36.66 -11.42 -2.98
CA MET A 1 35.38 -11.10 -2.32
C MET A 1 34.43 -12.25 -2.58
N ASN A 2 34.12 -13.07 -1.58
CA ASN A 2 33.22 -14.21 -1.76
C ASN A 2 31.79 -13.69 -1.67
N LEU A 3 31.15 -13.41 -2.81
CA LEU A 3 29.76 -13.00 -2.88
C LEU A 3 28.89 -14.22 -2.54
N ARG A 4 28.46 -14.34 -1.27
CA ARG A 4 27.43 -15.33 -0.93
C ARG A 4 26.16 -14.97 -1.70
N ALA A 5 25.64 -15.91 -2.48
CA ALA A 5 24.33 -15.75 -3.12
C ALA A 5 23.23 -15.60 -2.05
N LEU A 6 22.45 -14.53 -2.13
CA LEU A 6 21.32 -14.29 -1.25
C LEU A 6 20.18 -15.27 -1.58
N LYS A 7 19.52 -15.81 -0.55
CA LYS A 7 18.26 -16.55 -0.76
C LYS A 7 17.19 -15.58 -1.28
N LYS A 8 16.22 -16.09 -2.03
CA LYS A 8 15.10 -15.29 -2.60
C LYS A 8 14.43 -14.38 -1.56
N LYS A 9 14.20 -14.89 -0.34
CA LYS A 9 13.63 -14.12 0.77
C LYS A 9 14.55 -12.98 1.23
N GLU A 10 15.84 -13.24 1.42
CA GLU A 10 16.83 -12.23 1.85
C GLU A 10 16.96 -11.12 0.80
N LEU A 11 16.97 -11.50 -0.49
CA LEU A 11 17.00 -10.55 -1.59
C LEU A 11 15.74 -9.66 -1.60
N LYS A 12 14.55 -10.28 -1.50
CA LYS A 12 13.27 -9.56 -1.47
C LYS A 12 13.22 -8.55 -0.31
N GLU A 13 13.64 -8.96 0.89
CA GLU A 13 13.68 -8.08 2.06
C GLU A 13 14.53 -6.83 1.82
N ILE A 14 15.74 -7.00 1.28
CA ILE A 14 16.63 -5.86 0.99
C ILE A 14 16.01 -4.94 -0.06
N LEU A 15 15.44 -5.50 -1.13
CA LEU A 15 14.83 -4.71 -2.20
C LEU A 15 13.64 -3.88 -1.68
N ILE A 16 12.76 -4.47 -0.88
CA ILE A 16 11.59 -3.77 -0.33
C ILE A 16 12.01 -2.71 0.69
N LYS A 17 12.99 -3.00 1.55
CA LYS A 17 13.52 -1.99 2.48
C LYS A 17 14.15 -0.82 1.75
N ASN A 18 14.93 -1.08 0.71
CA ASN A 18 15.54 -0.02 -0.10
C ASN A 18 14.48 0.82 -0.80
N TRP A 19 13.43 0.18 -1.34
CA TRP A 19 12.33 0.91 -1.95
C TRP A 19 11.59 1.78 -0.93
N MET A 20 11.16 1.23 0.21
CA MET A 20 10.46 2.04 1.23
C MET A 20 11.35 3.15 1.81
N THR A 21 12.67 2.93 1.89
CA THR A 21 13.63 3.97 2.28
C THR A 21 13.71 5.07 1.22
N HIS A 22 13.77 4.70 -0.07
CA HIS A 22 13.74 5.68 -1.16
C HIS A 22 12.46 6.52 -1.09
N ASP A 23 11.29 5.89 -0.93
CA ASP A 23 10.01 6.61 -0.84
C ASP A 23 9.98 7.57 0.37
N ALA A 24 10.48 7.12 1.53
CA ALA A 24 10.59 7.98 2.72
C ALA A 24 11.54 9.17 2.50
N MET A 25 12.69 8.94 1.87
CA MET A 25 13.66 10.01 1.57
C MET A 25 13.12 10.98 0.53
N TRP A 26 12.42 10.48 -0.50
CA TRP A 26 11.78 11.32 -1.50
C TRP A 26 10.70 12.20 -0.85
N PHE A 27 9.84 11.64 0.00
CA PHE A 27 8.85 12.41 0.76
C PHE A 27 9.52 13.50 1.61
N TYR A 28 10.58 13.13 2.34
CA TYR A 28 11.33 14.08 3.17
C TYR A 28 11.94 15.22 2.35
N GLN A 29 12.56 14.92 1.20
CA GLN A 29 13.13 15.96 0.34
C GLN A 29 12.04 16.87 -0.26
N CYS A 30 10.90 16.32 -0.69
CA CYS A 30 9.76 17.13 -1.09
C CYS A 30 9.28 18.04 0.05
N LEU A 31 9.21 17.53 1.29
CA LEU A 31 8.84 18.32 2.45
C LEU A 31 9.78 19.51 2.67
N GLN A 32 11.10 19.29 2.57
CA GLN A 32 12.08 20.38 2.69
C GLN A 32 11.93 21.42 1.57
N GLU A 33 11.65 20.97 0.35
CA GLU A 33 11.60 21.84 -0.83
C GLU A 33 10.30 22.65 -0.94
N CYS A 34 9.15 22.02 -0.66
CA CYS A 34 7.85 22.59 -1.02
C CYS A 34 6.79 22.58 0.09
N GLY A 35 7.16 22.13 1.30
CA GLY A 35 6.26 22.09 2.45
C GLY A 35 5.21 20.97 2.39
N ILE A 36 4.62 20.66 3.54
CA ILE A 36 3.82 19.44 3.74
C ILE A 36 2.57 19.36 2.85
N GLU A 37 1.88 20.47 2.59
CA GLU A 37 0.67 20.48 1.75
C GLU A 37 0.98 20.00 0.32
N ARG A 38 2.02 20.58 -0.29
CA ARG A 38 2.45 20.19 -1.65
C ARG A 38 3.04 18.79 -1.64
N THR A 39 3.83 18.44 -0.63
CA THR A 39 4.37 17.08 -0.47
C THR A 39 3.28 16.04 -0.41
N ASN A 40 2.20 16.23 0.36
CA ASN A 40 1.07 15.30 0.39
C ASN A 40 0.42 15.15 -0.99
N LYS A 41 0.18 16.27 -1.70
CA LYS A 41 -0.38 16.25 -3.05
C LYS A 41 0.49 15.45 -4.02
N ILE A 42 1.79 15.73 -4.05
CA ILE A 42 2.73 15.05 -4.95
C ILE A 42 2.85 13.57 -4.56
N ASN A 43 2.97 13.26 -3.25
CA ASN A 43 3.09 11.89 -2.75
C ASN A 43 1.87 11.04 -3.12
N LYS A 44 0.65 11.53 -2.85
CA LYS A 44 -0.59 10.82 -3.24
C LYS A 44 -0.63 10.60 -4.75
N ALA A 45 -0.32 11.62 -5.55
CA ALA A 45 -0.33 11.49 -7.00
C ALA A 45 0.70 10.47 -7.52
N ALA A 46 1.94 10.52 -7.02
CA ALA A 46 3.01 9.61 -7.41
C ALA A 46 2.70 8.16 -7.02
N VAL A 47 2.27 7.94 -5.78
CA VAL A 47 1.92 6.60 -5.28
C VAL A 47 0.69 6.04 -5.98
N ARG A 48 -0.32 6.87 -6.27
CA ARG A 48 -1.50 6.45 -7.05
C ARG A 48 -1.11 6.01 -8.47
N ALA A 49 -0.36 6.84 -9.19
CA ALA A 49 0.08 6.51 -10.54
C ALA A 49 0.94 5.23 -10.58
N MET A 50 1.83 5.06 -9.60
CA MET A 50 2.63 3.85 -9.45
C MET A 50 1.76 2.63 -9.10
N GLY A 51 0.84 2.74 -8.16
CA GLY A 51 -0.02 1.65 -7.70
C GLY A 51 -0.86 1.04 -8.83
N MET A 52 -1.43 1.88 -9.70
CA MET A 52 -2.18 1.40 -10.87
C MET A 52 -1.32 0.54 -11.82
N ILE A 53 -0.04 0.89 -12.00
CA ILE A 53 0.90 0.14 -12.85
C ILE A 53 1.39 -1.12 -12.11
N GLU A 54 1.64 -1.00 -10.81
CA GLU A 54 2.15 -2.07 -9.96
C GLU A 54 1.21 -3.27 -9.94
N ILE A 55 -0.09 -3.06 -9.73
CA ILE A 55 -1.04 -4.17 -9.65
C ILE A 55 -1.12 -4.92 -10.99
N GLN A 56 -1.02 -4.22 -12.12
CA GLN A 56 -0.99 -4.83 -13.46
C GLN A 56 0.27 -5.67 -13.66
N ARG A 57 1.42 -5.24 -13.10
CA ARG A 57 2.65 -6.04 -13.10
C ARG A 57 2.50 -7.29 -12.26
N VAL A 58 1.85 -7.21 -11.10
CA VAL A 58 1.55 -8.39 -10.28
C VAL A 58 0.64 -9.34 -11.03
N GLN A 59 -0.50 -8.85 -11.56
CA GLN A 59 -1.45 -9.63 -12.35
C GLN A 59 -0.77 -10.38 -13.50
N LYS A 60 0.10 -9.69 -14.25
CA LYS A 60 0.91 -10.30 -15.31
C LYS A 60 1.90 -11.34 -14.77
N ALA A 61 2.58 -11.05 -13.66
CA ALA A 61 3.58 -11.94 -13.08
C ALA A 61 2.99 -13.27 -12.59
N VAL A 62 1.73 -13.27 -12.14
CA VAL A 62 1.01 -14.49 -11.73
C VAL A 62 0.18 -15.12 -12.84
N GLY A 63 0.22 -14.57 -14.06
CA GLY A 63 -0.49 -15.12 -15.22
C GLY A 63 -2.01 -15.01 -15.14
N MET A 64 -2.53 -14.06 -14.35
CA MET A 64 -3.97 -13.85 -14.20
C MET A 64 -4.52 -12.96 -15.33
N GLY A 65 -5.72 -13.31 -15.80
CA GLY A 65 -6.50 -12.48 -16.72
C GLY A 65 -7.15 -11.29 -16.02
N LYS A 66 -8.07 -10.62 -16.73
CA LYS A 66 -8.91 -9.56 -16.16
C LYS A 66 -9.72 -10.11 -14.97
N VAL A 67 -9.85 -9.30 -13.92
CA VAL A 67 -10.63 -9.63 -12.73
C VAL A 67 -12.06 -9.14 -12.93
N GLU A 68 -13.02 -10.06 -13.01
CA GLU A 68 -14.44 -9.78 -13.25
C GLU A 68 -15.32 -10.23 -12.08
N ALA A 69 -14.77 -11.03 -11.15
CA ALA A 69 -15.47 -11.44 -9.93
C ALA A 69 -14.57 -11.38 -8.68
N PHE A 70 -15.20 -11.34 -7.51
CA PHE A 70 -14.51 -11.26 -6.23
C PHE A 70 -13.62 -12.48 -5.94
N GLU A 71 -14.03 -13.68 -6.37
CA GLU A 71 -13.22 -14.89 -6.19
C GLU A 71 -11.91 -14.84 -6.99
N GLU A 72 -11.86 -14.07 -8.07
CA GLU A 72 -10.64 -13.84 -8.84
C GLU A 72 -9.77 -12.74 -8.20
N LEU A 73 -10.38 -11.79 -7.50
CA LEU A 73 -9.67 -10.73 -6.80
C LEU A 73 -8.84 -11.28 -5.62
N LYS A 74 -9.39 -12.23 -4.85
CA LYS A 74 -8.72 -12.80 -3.66
C LYS A 74 -7.29 -13.31 -3.94
N PRO A 75 -7.05 -14.25 -4.88
CA PRO A 75 -5.71 -14.75 -5.15
C PRO A 75 -4.78 -13.66 -5.71
N LEU A 76 -5.31 -12.65 -6.41
CA LEU A 76 -4.50 -11.52 -6.86
C LEU A 76 -4.05 -10.64 -5.68
N MET A 77 -4.93 -10.41 -4.70
CA MET A 77 -4.58 -9.69 -3.47
C MET A 77 -3.55 -10.47 -2.65
N ASP A 78 -3.72 -11.78 -2.53
CA ASP A 78 -2.74 -12.66 -1.87
C ASP A 78 -1.37 -12.55 -2.55
N ALA A 79 -1.34 -12.61 -3.88
CA ALA A 79 -0.11 -12.43 -4.65
C ALA A 79 0.50 -11.03 -4.46
N ALA A 80 -0.31 -9.97 -4.53
CA ALA A 80 0.14 -8.60 -4.37
C ALA A 80 0.77 -8.39 -2.99
N PHE A 81 0.07 -8.76 -1.91
CA PHE A 81 0.61 -8.69 -0.56
C PHE A 81 1.84 -9.59 -0.38
N HIS A 82 1.85 -10.78 -0.98
CA HIS A 82 3.02 -11.66 -0.92
C HIS A 82 4.24 -11.09 -1.67
N ILE A 83 4.06 -10.38 -2.77
CA ILE A 83 5.18 -9.91 -3.61
C ILE A 83 5.69 -8.54 -3.12
N LEU A 84 4.78 -7.66 -2.72
CA LEU A 84 5.04 -6.23 -2.55
C LEU A 84 5.33 -5.82 -1.10
N THR A 85 5.21 -6.74 -0.16
CA THR A 85 5.47 -6.46 1.27
C THR A 85 6.67 -7.24 1.80
N GLY A 86 7.35 -6.66 2.78
CA GLY A 86 8.44 -7.30 3.52
C GLY A 86 8.00 -7.70 4.92
N ASP A 87 8.74 -8.58 5.57
CA ASP A 87 8.49 -9.09 6.92
C ASP A 87 8.38 -7.97 7.98
N PHE A 88 8.95 -6.78 7.71
CA PHE A 88 8.86 -5.63 8.60
C PHE A 88 7.52 -4.86 8.51
N MET A 89 6.67 -5.17 7.52
CA MET A 89 5.36 -4.57 7.36
C MET A 89 4.34 -5.34 8.19
N ASP A 90 4.00 -4.82 9.36
CA ASP A 90 3.12 -5.48 10.31
C ASP A 90 1.64 -5.14 10.06
N PHE A 91 1.01 -5.98 9.23
CA PHE A 91 -0.41 -5.91 8.91
C PHE A 91 -1.00 -7.30 8.71
N THR A 92 -2.31 -7.38 8.82
CA THR A 92 -3.12 -8.56 8.49
C THR A 92 -4.25 -8.16 7.57
N TYR A 93 -4.75 -9.10 6.78
CA TYR A 93 -5.95 -8.90 5.98
C TYR A 93 -6.78 -10.18 5.94
N SER A 94 -8.07 -10.04 5.64
CA SER A 94 -9.01 -11.15 5.53
C SER A 94 -10.15 -10.80 4.57
N PHE A 95 -10.92 -11.82 4.17
CA PHE A 95 -12.14 -11.67 3.39
C PHE A 95 -13.34 -12.13 4.24
N PRO A 96 -13.83 -11.29 5.17
CA PRO A 96 -14.80 -11.72 6.18
C PRO A 96 -16.19 -12.05 5.60
N SER A 97 -16.51 -11.58 4.40
CA SER A 97 -17.74 -11.88 3.67
C SER A 97 -17.56 -11.64 2.18
N GLU A 98 -18.59 -11.96 1.39
CA GLU A 98 -18.61 -11.69 -0.05
C GLU A 98 -18.36 -10.21 -0.33
N ASN A 99 -17.49 -9.91 -1.29
CA ASN A 99 -17.10 -8.57 -1.72
C ASN A 99 -16.46 -7.69 -0.64
N ILE A 100 -16.00 -8.22 0.50
CA ILE A 100 -15.31 -7.42 1.53
C ILE A 100 -13.87 -7.87 1.70
N LEU A 101 -12.92 -6.94 1.56
CA LEU A 101 -11.55 -7.05 2.03
C LEU A 101 -11.39 -6.22 3.30
N HIS A 102 -11.01 -6.86 4.40
CA HIS A 102 -10.63 -6.19 5.63
C HIS A 102 -9.10 -6.16 5.73
N GLY A 103 -8.51 -4.99 5.97
CA GLY A 103 -7.09 -4.84 6.28
C GLY A 103 -6.90 -4.15 7.63
N GLU A 104 -5.96 -4.62 8.43
CA GLU A 104 -5.61 -4.06 9.74
C GLU A 104 -4.09 -3.96 9.89
N TRP A 105 -3.61 -2.80 10.30
CA TRP A 105 -2.20 -2.51 10.53
C TRP A 105 -1.96 -2.43 12.04
N LYS A 106 -1.06 -3.28 12.54
CA LYS A 106 -0.71 -3.33 13.97
C LYS A 106 0.44 -2.40 14.31
N ASN A 107 1.43 -2.31 13.41
CA ASN A 107 2.54 -1.38 13.53
C ASN A 107 2.93 -0.83 12.15
N CYS A 108 2.33 0.31 11.78
CA CYS A 108 2.51 0.89 10.45
C CYS A 108 3.88 1.60 10.33
N PHE A 109 4.75 1.08 9.47
CA PHE A 109 6.07 1.66 9.23
C PHE A 109 6.00 3.13 8.75
N ALA A 110 4.99 3.48 7.94
CA ALA A 110 4.80 4.84 7.44
C ALA A 110 4.43 5.80 8.58
N TYR A 111 3.57 5.37 9.51
CA TYR A 111 3.26 6.15 10.72
C TYR A 111 4.53 6.44 11.53
N ASN A 112 5.34 5.40 11.80
CA ASN A 112 6.58 5.56 12.56
C ASN A 112 7.56 6.52 11.88
N GLY A 113 7.74 6.37 10.56
CA GLY A 113 8.62 7.24 9.77
C GLY A 113 8.15 8.69 9.77
N ILE A 114 6.89 8.94 9.46
CA ILE A 114 6.33 10.31 9.40
C ILE A 114 6.32 10.97 10.79
N LYS A 115 6.01 10.20 11.85
CA LYS A 115 6.10 10.69 13.23
C LYS A 115 7.51 11.13 13.58
N GLN A 116 8.53 10.37 13.17
CA GLN A 116 9.92 10.74 13.36
C GLN A 116 10.32 12.01 12.59
N ILE A 117 9.74 12.23 11.41
CA ILE A 117 9.94 13.46 10.61
C ILE A 117 9.27 14.69 11.27
N GLY A 118 8.30 14.49 12.16
CA GLY A 118 7.66 15.56 12.93
C GLY A 118 6.50 16.26 12.23
N VAL A 119 5.88 15.62 11.22
CA VAL A 119 4.76 16.19 10.45
C VAL A 119 3.48 15.34 10.47
N ILE A 120 3.33 14.50 11.50
CA ILE A 120 2.26 13.50 11.54
C ILE A 120 0.85 14.09 11.57
N ASP A 121 0.65 15.24 12.23
CA ASP A 121 -0.66 15.91 12.32
C ASP A 121 -1.17 16.41 10.96
N GLN A 122 -0.28 16.57 9.99
CA GLN A 122 -0.58 17.13 8.66
C GLN A 122 -0.45 16.09 7.54
N TYR A 123 -0.02 14.87 7.86
CA TYR A 123 0.25 13.84 6.88
C TYR A 123 -1.03 13.22 6.32
N GLN A 124 -1.06 13.03 4.99
CA GLN A 124 -2.10 12.27 4.30
C GLN A 124 -1.57 10.91 3.86
N CYS A 125 -2.32 9.84 4.14
CA CYS A 125 -1.84 8.47 4.07
C CYS A 125 -1.60 7.99 2.62
N GLY A 126 -0.32 7.90 2.23
CA GLY A 126 0.08 7.34 0.94
C GLY A 126 -0.12 5.82 0.83
N ILE A 127 -0.10 5.08 1.94
CA ILE A 127 -0.27 3.62 1.94
C ILE A 127 -1.67 3.23 1.48
N MET A 128 -2.71 3.90 2.00
CA MET A 128 -4.08 3.64 1.60
C MET A 128 -4.32 4.05 0.15
N GLU A 129 -3.79 5.20 -0.27
CA GLU A 129 -3.83 5.66 -1.66
C GLU A 129 -3.22 4.63 -2.63
N ARG A 130 -2.11 3.98 -2.25
CA ARG A 130 -1.50 2.90 -3.04
C ARG A 130 -2.45 1.72 -3.24
N ILE A 131 -3.10 1.27 -2.17
CA ILE A 131 -4.00 0.12 -2.19
C ILE A 131 -5.24 0.44 -3.03
N TYR A 132 -5.81 1.65 -2.85
CA TYR A 132 -6.94 2.13 -3.64
C TYR A 132 -6.62 2.19 -5.13
N ALA A 133 -5.41 2.66 -5.46
CA ALA A 133 -4.91 2.68 -6.82
C ALA A 133 -4.78 1.29 -7.46
N TRP A 134 -4.61 0.22 -6.68
CA TRP A 134 -4.66 -1.14 -7.23
C TRP A 134 -6.05 -1.46 -7.79
N PHE A 135 -7.12 -1.15 -7.07
CA PHE A 135 -8.48 -1.41 -7.53
C PHE A 135 -8.84 -0.55 -8.73
N ASP A 136 -8.43 0.72 -8.71
CA ASP A 136 -8.61 1.63 -9.85
C ASP A 136 -7.83 1.14 -11.08
N GLY A 137 -6.60 0.65 -10.90
CA GLY A 137 -5.77 0.07 -11.97
C GLY A 137 -6.34 -1.22 -12.57
N LEU A 138 -7.18 -1.93 -11.81
CA LEU A 138 -7.94 -3.10 -12.24
C LEU A 138 -9.31 -2.74 -12.83
N GLY A 139 -9.75 -1.48 -12.70
CA GLY A 139 -11.09 -1.05 -13.14
C GLY A 139 -12.23 -1.56 -12.26
N ILE A 140 -11.95 -1.90 -11.00
CA ILE A 140 -12.93 -2.44 -10.06
C ILE A 140 -13.55 -1.29 -9.26
N LYS A 141 -14.88 -1.23 -9.19
CA LYS A 141 -15.58 -0.27 -8.33
C LYS A 141 -15.53 -0.74 -6.88
N TYR A 142 -15.27 0.19 -5.97
CA TYR A 142 -15.22 -0.10 -4.53
C TYR A 142 -15.68 1.09 -3.70
N SER A 143 -16.07 0.81 -2.46
CA SER A 143 -16.26 1.79 -1.39
C SER A 143 -15.40 1.42 -0.19
N VAL A 144 -15.05 2.40 0.63
CA VAL A 144 -14.18 2.18 1.79
C VAL A 144 -14.83 2.69 3.07
N SER A 145 -14.63 1.97 4.17
CA SER A 145 -14.99 2.40 5.51
C SER A 145 -13.85 2.09 6.51
N PRO A 146 -13.47 3.01 7.40
CA PRO A 146 -13.85 4.42 7.43
C PRO A 146 -13.18 5.23 6.32
N GLN A 147 -13.81 6.33 5.90
CA GLN A 147 -13.22 7.32 4.99
C GLN A 147 -12.29 8.24 5.78
N VAL A 148 -10.98 8.06 5.62
CA VAL A 148 -9.97 8.84 6.34
C VAL A 148 -8.80 9.13 5.41
N ASP A 149 -8.49 10.43 5.25
CA ASP A 149 -7.32 10.91 4.50
C ASP A 149 -6.03 10.89 5.34
N GLY A 150 -6.14 11.15 6.64
CA GLY A 150 -5.00 11.24 7.56
C GLY A 150 -4.49 9.88 8.08
N CYS A 151 -3.71 9.92 9.16
CA CYS A 151 -3.17 8.72 9.80
C CYS A 151 -4.04 8.24 10.98
N MET A 152 -4.78 7.15 10.80
CA MET A 152 -5.58 6.59 11.91
C MET A 152 -4.73 6.04 13.07
N MET A 153 -3.50 5.56 12.80
CA MET A 153 -2.60 5.18 13.89
C MET A 153 -2.30 6.35 14.82
N HIS A 154 -2.28 7.57 14.27
CA HIS A 154 -2.05 8.78 15.05
C HIS A 154 -3.30 9.22 15.81
N THR A 155 -4.47 9.21 15.17
CA THR A 155 -5.72 9.71 15.78
C THR A 155 -6.38 8.71 16.73
N ASP A 156 -6.34 7.41 16.38
CA ASP A 156 -7.16 6.38 17.02
C ASP A 156 -6.31 5.28 17.67
N GLY A 157 -4.98 5.31 17.49
CA GLY A 157 -4.07 4.27 17.96
C GLY A 157 -4.19 2.93 17.22
N ARG A 158 -5.03 2.86 16.18
CA ARG A 158 -5.27 1.68 15.34
C ARG A 158 -5.52 2.12 13.89
N CYS A 159 -5.21 1.26 12.92
CA CYS A 159 -5.49 1.57 11.52
C CYS A 159 -6.07 0.34 10.83
N PHE A 160 -7.25 0.50 10.23
CA PHE A 160 -7.94 -0.56 9.49
C PHE A 160 -8.78 0.03 8.36
N ARG A 161 -9.14 -0.80 7.39
CA ARG A 161 -10.12 -0.48 6.33
C ARG A 161 -10.94 -1.71 5.98
N ASP A 162 -12.24 -1.52 5.85
CA ASP A 162 -13.13 -2.39 5.10
C ASP A 162 -13.31 -1.81 3.71
N ILE A 163 -12.97 -2.61 2.70
CA ILE A 163 -13.13 -2.27 1.29
C ILE A 163 -14.21 -3.18 0.73
N THR A 164 -15.32 -2.59 0.29
CA THR A 164 -16.45 -3.30 -0.31
C THR A 164 -16.41 -3.14 -1.81
N PHE A 165 -16.34 -4.24 -2.55
CA PHE A 165 -16.26 -4.26 -4.01
C PHE A 165 -17.64 -4.36 -4.66
N SER A 166 -17.76 -3.84 -5.87
CA SER A 166 -18.95 -3.96 -6.72
C SER A 166 -18.53 -4.52 -8.07
N PHE A 167 -18.94 -5.76 -8.34
CA PHE A 167 -18.79 -6.41 -9.64
C PHE A 167 -20.13 -6.35 -10.38
N ASP A 168 -20.10 -5.95 -11.65
CA ASP A 168 -21.27 -5.99 -12.52
C ASP A 168 -21.51 -7.47 -12.85
N LYS A 169 -22.65 -8.03 -12.42
CA LYS A 169 -23.01 -9.44 -12.64
C LYS A 169 -23.18 -9.79 -14.12
#